data_AF-A0A2S0LDW1-F1
#
_entry.id   AF-A0A2S0LDW1-F1
#
_cell.length_a   1.000
_cell.length_b   1.000
_cell.length_c   1.000
_cell.angle_alpha   90.00
_cell.angle_beta   90.00
_cell.angle_gamma   90.00
#
_symmetry.space_group_name_H-M   'P 1'
#
loop_
_entity.id
_entity.type
_entity.pdbx_description
1 polymer ?
#
loop_
_entity_poly.entity_id
_entity_poly.type
_entity_poly.pdbx_seq_one_letter_code
_entity_poly.pdbx_strand_id
1 'polypeptide(L)'
;MINSLDELIQKLIPFSQIEEARICLSIDDTWDADHLSCEIDKGKYLPLYYTTDLDTPTQKYPRSYDRQVKTHNPIDINGNLYDENTICYDFGLILMLFKEFFQQKEIPLYILS
;
A
#
# COMPACT_ATOMS: atom_id res chain seq x y z
N MET A 1 -7.50 0.41 -17.77
CA MET A 1 -8.13 1.41 -16.89
C MET A 1 -9.24 0.71 -16.11
N ILE A 2 -9.17 0.71 -14.78
CA ILE A 2 -10.22 0.13 -13.92
C ILE A 2 -11.31 1.18 -13.77
N ASN A 3 -12.55 0.84 -14.14
CA ASN A 3 -13.61 1.83 -14.32
C ASN A 3 -14.62 1.88 -13.16
N SER A 4 -14.54 0.94 -12.22
CA SER A 4 -15.40 0.92 -11.05
C SER A 4 -14.69 0.34 -9.83
N LEU A 5 -15.22 0.66 -8.64
CA LEU A 5 -14.74 0.07 -7.40
C LEU A 5 -14.95 -1.45 -7.38
N ASP A 6 -16.10 -1.93 -7.89
CA ASP A 6 -16.38 -3.36 -7.94
C ASP A 6 -15.37 -4.10 -8.82
N GLU A 7 -15.01 -3.53 -9.98
CA GLU A 7 -13.98 -4.08 -10.85
C GLU A 7 -12.61 -4.14 -10.14
N LEU A 8 -12.25 -3.08 -9.41
CA LEU A 8 -11.03 -3.06 -8.60
C LEU A 8 -11.01 -4.20 -7.58
N ILE A 9 -12.06 -4.29 -6.75
CA ILE A 9 -12.12 -5.27 -5.66
C ILE A 9 -12.11 -6.70 -6.21
N GLN A 10 -12.86 -6.98 -7.27
CA GLN A 10 -12.85 -8.32 -7.90
C GLN A 10 -11.47 -8.71 -8.44
N LYS A 11 -10.68 -7.74 -8.92
CA LYS A 11 -9.30 -7.97 -9.34
C LYS A 11 -8.34 -8.17 -8.17
N LEU A 12 -8.61 -7.57 -7.01
CA LEU A 12 -7.75 -7.65 -5.83
C LEU A 12 -7.99 -8.90 -4.97
N ILE A 13 -9.23 -9.39 -4.87
CA ILE A 13 -9.58 -10.57 -4.04
C ILE A 13 -8.64 -11.78 -4.25
N PRO A 14 -8.29 -12.18 -5.49
CA PRO A 14 -7.43 -13.34 -5.72
C PRO A 14 -6.05 -13.24 -5.05
N PHE A 15 -5.54 -12.02 -4.82
CA PHE A 15 -4.23 -11.83 -4.19
C PHE A 15 -4.19 -12.24 -2.71
N SER A 16 -5.34 -12.44 -2.06
CA SER A 16 -5.40 -13.02 -0.70
C SER A 16 -4.87 -14.45 -0.60
N GLN A 17 -4.75 -15.15 -1.73
CA GLN A 17 -4.31 -16.54 -1.82
C GLN A 17 -2.95 -16.68 -2.51
N ILE A 18 -2.35 -15.57 -2.97
CA ILE A 18 -1.07 -15.59 -3.68
C ILE A 18 0.06 -15.44 -2.67
N GLU A 19 1.07 -16.29 -2.77
CA GLU A 19 2.22 -16.25 -1.87
C GLU A 19 3.12 -15.05 -2.15
N GLU A 20 3.39 -14.75 -3.42
CA GLU A 20 4.29 -13.65 -3.81
C GLU A 20 3.70 -12.84 -4.96
N ALA A 21 3.59 -11.53 -4.77
CA ALA A 21 3.06 -10.63 -5.78
C ALA A 21 3.44 -9.17 -5.49
N ARG A 22 3.26 -8.32 -6.50
CA ARG A 22 3.24 -6.86 -6.33
C ARG A 22 2.00 -6.27 -6.99
N ILE A 23 1.27 -5.49 -6.22
CA ILE A 23 0.09 -4.77 -6.67
C ILE A 23 0.44 -3.28 -6.70
N CYS A 24 0.02 -2.55 -7.73
CA CYS A 24 0.17 -1.10 -7.81
C CYS A 24 -1.11 -0.49 -8.39
N LEU A 25 -1.56 0.61 -7.79
CA LEU A 25 -2.65 1.44 -8.26
C LEU A 25 -2.17 2.89 -8.24
N SER A 26 -2.09 3.51 -9.42
CA SER A 26 -1.76 4.92 -9.61
C SER A 26 -3.03 5.73 -9.91
N ILE A 27 -3.04 7.01 -9.54
CA ILE A 27 -4.17 7.91 -9.86
C ILE A 27 -4.30 8.18 -11.37
N ASP A 28 -3.20 8.17 -12.09
CA ASP A 28 -3.11 8.32 -13.54
C ASP A 28 -1.85 7.63 -14.09
N ASP A 29 -1.61 7.77 -15.40
CA ASP A 29 -0.50 7.13 -16.11
C ASP A 29 0.80 7.96 -16.11
N THR A 30 0.87 9.06 -15.37
CA THR A 30 2.09 9.87 -15.25
C THR A 30 3.12 9.16 -14.38
N TRP A 31 4.40 9.41 -14.67
CA TRP A 31 5.50 8.77 -13.94
C TRP A 31 5.59 9.22 -12.48
N ASP A 32 5.11 10.44 -12.19
CA ASP A 32 5.12 11.05 -10.87
C ASP A 32 3.77 10.92 -10.16
N ALA A 33 2.81 10.19 -10.70
CA ALA A 33 1.49 9.98 -10.11
C ALA A 33 1.58 9.49 -8.66
N ASP A 34 0.67 10.00 -7.82
CA ASP A 34 0.46 9.40 -6.51
C ASP A 34 0.00 7.95 -6.73
N HIS A 35 0.57 7.05 -5.94
CA HIS A 35 0.24 5.63 -6.05
C HIS A 35 0.31 4.90 -4.72
N LEU A 36 -0.55 3.90 -4.63
CA LEU A 36 -0.53 2.89 -3.59
C LEU A 36 -0.02 1.59 -4.21
N SER A 37 0.99 1.00 -3.60
CA SER A 37 1.46 -0.33 -3.94
C SER A 37 1.52 -1.23 -2.72
N CYS A 38 1.49 -2.54 -2.96
CA CYS A 38 1.68 -3.53 -1.91
C CYS A 38 2.54 -4.67 -2.45
N GLU A 39 3.62 -4.98 -1.75
CA GLU A 39 4.34 -6.23 -1.94
C GLU A 39 3.74 -7.31 -1.04
N ILE A 40 3.58 -8.50 -1.59
CA ILE A 40 3.05 -9.68 -0.90
C ILE A 40 4.17 -10.70 -0.83
N ASP A 41 4.43 -11.22 0.36
CA ASP A 41 5.31 -12.37 0.58
C ASP A 41 4.76 -13.22 1.74
N LYS A 42 4.23 -14.40 1.42
CA LYS A 42 3.80 -15.45 2.37
C LYS A 42 2.92 -14.91 3.50
N GLY A 43 1.89 -14.14 3.14
CA GLY A 43 0.94 -13.54 4.09
C GLY A 43 1.45 -12.30 4.83
N LYS A 44 2.65 -11.81 4.48
CA LYS A 44 3.14 -10.47 4.84
C LYS A 44 2.81 -9.51 3.71
N TYR A 45 2.24 -8.37 4.07
CA TYR A 45 1.83 -7.33 3.14
C TYR A 45 2.59 -6.06 3.47
N LEU A 46 3.44 -5.59 2.56
CA LEU A 46 4.17 -4.34 2.67
C LEU A 46 3.49 -3.28 1.81
N PRO A 47 2.53 -2.51 2.37
CA PRO A 47 1.96 -1.38 1.66
C PRO A 47 2.94 -0.20 1.62
N LEU A 48 3.09 0.37 0.43
CA LEU A 48 3.96 1.51 0.14
C LEU A 48 3.16 2.58 -0.58
N TYR A 49 3.37 3.81 -0.14
CA TYR A 49 2.64 4.99 -0.55
C TYR A 49 3.63 5.95 -1.20
N TYR A 50 3.34 6.43 -2.40
CA TYR A 50 4.07 7.54 -2.97
C TYR A 50 3.09 8.68 -3.14
N THR A 51 3.29 9.75 -2.36
CA THR A 51 2.36 10.88 -2.32
C THR A 51 3.08 12.19 -2.14
N THR A 52 2.36 13.24 -2.55
CA THR A 52 2.71 14.63 -2.31
C THR A 52 2.66 14.94 -0.81
N ASP A 53 3.68 15.65 -0.32
CA ASP A 53 3.71 16.14 1.05
C ASP A 53 2.68 17.27 1.23
N LEU A 54 1.86 17.19 2.27
CA LEU A 54 0.80 18.17 2.54
C LEU A 54 1.36 19.51 3.01
N ASP A 55 2.48 19.50 3.73
CA ASP A 55 3.15 20.69 4.22
C ASP A 55 4.05 21.30 3.13
N THR A 56 4.58 20.45 2.24
CA THR A 56 5.44 20.87 1.12
C THR A 56 4.98 20.28 -0.22
N PRO A 57 3.95 20.87 -0.86
CA PRO A 57 3.30 20.30 -2.06
C PRO A 57 4.20 20.13 -3.30
N THR A 58 5.44 20.60 -3.25
CA THR A 58 6.45 20.44 -4.30
C THR A 58 7.32 19.20 -4.12
N GLN A 59 7.14 18.45 -3.03
CA GLN A 59 7.93 17.28 -2.69
C GLN A 59 7.04 16.04 -2.58
N LYS A 60 7.52 14.92 -3.12
CA LYS A 60 6.88 13.61 -2.96
C LYS A 60 7.83 12.68 -2.21
N TYR A 61 7.28 11.88 -1.32
CA TYR A 61 8.07 10.94 -0.52
C TYR A 61 7.40 9.57 -0.45
N PRO A 62 8.21 8.49 -0.42
CA PRO A 62 7.71 7.19 -0.02
C PRO A 62 7.27 7.27 1.44
N ARG A 63 6.03 6.88 1.72
CA ARG A 63 5.52 6.64 3.07
C ARG A 63 5.19 5.16 3.22
N SER A 64 5.15 4.70 4.45
CA SER A 64 4.85 3.31 4.80
C SER A 64 3.77 3.29 5.87
N TYR A 65 3.07 2.17 5.91
CA TYR A 65 2.19 1.83 7.03
C TYR A 65 2.99 1.80 8.33
N ASP A 66 2.33 2.10 9.45
CA ASP A 66 2.91 1.96 10.78
C ASP A 66 1.95 1.24 11.74
N ARG A 67 2.37 0.06 12.21
CA ARG A 67 1.63 -0.79 13.15
C ARG A 67 1.66 -0.27 14.59
N GLN A 68 2.54 0.68 14.90
CA GLN A 68 2.75 1.30 16.22
C GLN A 68 3.05 0.28 17.33
N VAL A 69 3.74 -0.81 17.00
CA VAL A 69 4.28 -1.73 18.00
C VAL A 69 5.62 -1.22 18.50
N LYS A 70 5.93 -1.51 19.77
CA LYS A 70 7.14 -1.01 20.43
C LYS A 70 8.44 -1.62 19.90
N THR A 71 8.32 -2.72 19.17
CA THR A 71 9.45 -3.49 18.66
C THR A 71 9.71 -3.12 17.19
N HIS A 72 10.97 -3.20 16.80
CA HIS A 72 11.48 -2.82 15.47
C HIS A 72 12.20 -4.00 14.83
N ASN A 73 11.59 -5.19 14.92
CA ASN A 73 12.23 -6.39 14.40
C ASN A 73 12.33 -6.33 12.87
N PRO A 74 13.47 -6.73 12.28
CA PRO A 74 13.59 -6.83 10.84
C PRO A 74 12.78 -8.01 10.31
N ILE A 75 11.96 -7.75 9.30
CA ILE A 75 11.15 -8.74 8.58
C ILE A 75 11.64 -8.82 7.14
N ASP A 76 11.95 -10.04 6.69
CA ASP A 76 12.28 -10.28 5.29
C ASP A 76 11.02 -10.23 4.43
N ILE A 77 11.08 -9.48 3.33
CA ILE A 77 10.12 -9.43 2.24
C ILE A 77 10.91 -9.51 0.94
N ASN A 78 10.76 -10.62 0.21
CA ASN A 78 11.45 -10.84 -1.07
C ASN A 78 12.98 -10.63 -1.01
N GLY A 79 13.63 -11.02 0.10
CA GLY A 79 15.08 -10.88 0.28
C GLY A 79 15.55 -9.49 0.75
N ASN A 80 14.63 -8.58 1.05
CA ASN A 80 14.93 -7.27 1.64
C ASN A 80 14.38 -7.19 3.07
N LEU A 81 15.10 -6.50 3.96
CA LEU A 81 14.69 -6.34 5.36
C LEU A 81 13.95 -5.02 5.58
N TYR A 82 12.77 -5.12 6.18
CA TYR A 82 11.92 -4.00 6.55
C TYR A 82 11.61 -4.01 8.05
N ASP A 83 11.26 -2.86 8.61
CA ASP A 83 10.79 -2.77 9.99
C ASP A 83 9.41 -3.43 10.13
N GLU A 84 9.19 -4.23 11.17
CA GLU A 84 7.90 -4.92 11.40
C GLU A 84 6.69 -3.97 11.49
N ASN A 85 6.90 -2.70 11.83
CA ASN A 85 5.83 -1.70 11.85
C ASN A 85 5.32 -1.38 10.45
N THR A 86 6.15 -1.57 9.42
CA THR A 86 5.76 -1.37 8.01
C THR A 86 4.99 -2.55 7.43
N ILE A 87 4.91 -3.67 8.15
CA ILE A 87 4.31 -4.91 7.66
C ILE A 87 2.89 -5.06 8.20
N CYS A 88 1.94 -5.15 7.28
CA CYS A 88 0.57 -5.54 7.55
C CYS A 88 0.42 -7.07 7.40
N TYR A 89 -0.43 -7.67 8.23
CA TYR A 89 -0.75 -9.11 8.19
C TYR A 89 -2.23 -9.37 7.89
N ASP A 90 -3.00 -8.31 7.61
CA ASP A 90 -4.42 -8.37 7.30
C ASP A 90 -4.68 -7.90 5.86
N PHE A 91 -4.96 -8.84 4.96
CA PHE A 91 -5.29 -8.50 3.59
C PHE A 91 -6.60 -7.69 3.47
N GLY A 92 -7.53 -7.83 4.42
CA GLY A 92 -8.74 -7.02 4.48
C GLY A 92 -8.42 -5.52 4.64
N LEU A 93 -7.42 -5.20 5.46
CA LEU A 93 -6.89 -3.83 5.57
C LEU A 93 -6.29 -3.37 4.25
N ILE A 94 -5.49 -4.20 3.57
CA ILE A 94 -4.93 -3.87 2.25
C ILE A 94 -6.05 -3.57 1.25
N LEU A 95 -7.10 -4.39 1.18
CA LEU A 95 -8.26 -4.13 0.31
C LEU A 95 -8.96 -2.80 0.63
N MET A 96 -9.11 -2.46 1.92
CA MET A 96 -9.69 -1.20 2.35
C MET A 96 -8.85 0.00 1.89
N LEU A 97 -7.52 -0.11 1.97
CA LEU A 97 -6.60 0.94 1.52
C LEU A 97 -6.68 1.19 0.02
N PHE A 98 -6.67 0.12 -0.79
CA PHE A 98 -6.84 0.26 -2.24
C PHE A 98 -8.21 0.83 -2.61
N LYS A 99 -9.27 0.42 -1.90
CA LYS A 99 -10.61 0.98 -2.06
C LYS A 99 -10.63 2.48 -1.78
N GLU A 100 -10.13 2.90 -0.61
CA GLU A 100 -10.14 4.31 -0.21
C GLU A 100 -9.30 5.16 -1.16
N PHE A 101 -8.09 4.72 -1.49
CA PHE A 101 -7.24 5.38 -2.47
C PHE A 101 -7.93 5.51 -3.84
N PHE A 102 -8.63 4.46 -4.30
CA PHE A 102 -9.36 4.51 -5.56
C PHE A 102 -10.53 5.51 -5.54
N GLN A 103 -11.25 5.61 -4.42
CA GLN A 103 -12.42 6.48 -4.29
C GLN A 103 -12.06 7.95 -4.03
N GLN A 104 -11.09 8.18 -3.15
CA GLN A 104 -10.71 9.52 -2.69
C GLN A 104 -9.62 10.13 -3.56
N LYS A 105 -8.85 9.31 -4.28
CA LYS A 105 -7.64 9.72 -5.01
C LYS A 105 -6.58 10.34 -4.11
N GLU A 106 -6.63 10.00 -2.83
CA GLU A 106 -5.75 10.47 -1.77
C GLU A 106 -5.35 9.29 -0.90
N ILE A 107 -4.19 9.40 -0.25
CA ILE A 107 -3.69 8.37 0.66
C ILE A 107 -4.38 8.51 2.01
N PRO A 108 -4.95 7.43 2.58
CA PRO A 108 -5.58 7.52 3.89
C PRO A 108 -4.52 7.86 4.93
N LEU A 109 -4.58 9.04 5.55
CA LEU A 109 -3.49 9.50 6.43
C LEU A 109 -3.48 8.80 7.79
N TYR A 110 -4.60 8.21 8.22
CA TYR A 110 -4.74 7.60 9.55
C TYR A 110 -3.93 6.29 9.73
N ILE A 111 -3.42 5.73 8.64
CA ILE A 111 -2.53 4.55 8.64
C ILE A 111 -1.04 4.93 8.58
N LEU A 112 -0.75 6.23 8.46
CA LEU A 112 0.60 6.78 8.48
C LEU A 112 0.79 7.41 9.87
N SER A 113 1.79 6.98 10.63
CA SER A 113 2.32 7.81 11.73
C SER A 113 3.62 8.51 11.37
#